data_AF-A0A950E437-F1
#
_entry.id   AF-A0A950E437-F1
#
_cell.length_a   1.000
_cell.length_b   1.000
_cell.length_c   1.000
_cell.angle_alpha   90.00
_cell.angle_beta   90.00
_cell.angle_gamma   90.00
#
_symmetry.space_group_name_H-M   'P 1'
#
loop_
_entity.id
_entity.type
_entity.pdbx_description
1 polymer ?
#
loop_
_entity_poly.entity_id
_entity_poly.type
_entity_poly.pdbx_seq_one_letter_code
_entity_poly.pdbx_strand_id
1 'polypeptide(L)'
;MKALFIILTGLLVLVNAFFVIAEYALVRSRKPRLETMAEEGKRGARLAIRQIDDIGDYIAACQVGITAASIGIGALGEPALAHVLEPLLGHALGHVASVTVSVIIAYMLITVTQSIIGEIVPKLYTIQHAEDLARRIARPMQFFRWLFTPFIVLLNSASESILRLLGTDPNAEPEGGTPD
;
A
#
# COMPACT_ATOMS: atom_id res chain seq x y z
N MET A 1 14.00 -20.12 13.04
CA MET A 1 14.10 -18.64 12.98
C MET A 1 14.14 -18.12 11.54
N LYS A 2 15.03 -18.62 10.67
CA LYS A 2 15.15 -18.19 9.25
C LYS A 2 13.85 -18.29 8.44
N ALA A 3 13.21 -19.47 8.44
CA ALA A 3 11.95 -19.69 7.73
C ALA A 3 10.82 -18.77 8.22
N LEU A 4 10.81 -18.45 9.53
CA LEU A 4 9.82 -17.54 10.10
C LEU A 4 9.97 -16.13 9.52
N PHE A 5 11.19 -15.61 9.37
CA PHE A 5 11.39 -14.27 8.81
C PHE A 5 11.00 -14.21 7.33
N ILE A 6 11.27 -15.26 6.56
CA ILE A 6 10.83 -15.35 5.15
C ILE A 6 9.30 -15.38 5.07
N ILE A 7 8.63 -16.18 5.91
CA ILE A 7 7.16 -16.25 5.97
C ILE A 7 6.58 -14.89 6.37
N LEU A 8 7.14 -14.23 7.39
CA LEU A 8 6.70 -12.90 7.81
C LEU A 8 6.92 -11.85 6.72
N THR A 9 8.04 -11.90 6.01
CA THR A 9 8.31 -11.02 4.87
C THR A 9 7.28 -11.24 3.76
N GLY A 10 6.98 -12.49 3.41
CA GLY A 10 5.94 -12.82 2.44
C GLY A 10 4.55 -12.33 2.87
N LEU A 11 4.21 -12.48 4.16
CA LEU A 11 2.97 -11.95 4.71
C LEU A 11 2.92 -10.42 4.59
N LEU A 12 4.01 -9.72 4.90
CA LEU A 12 4.08 -8.27 4.76
C LEU A 12 3.95 -7.82 3.30
N VAL A 13 4.49 -8.56 2.34
CA VAL A 13 4.28 -8.30 0.90
C VAL A 13 2.79 -8.39 0.55
N LEU A 14 2.07 -9.39 1.08
CA LEU A 14 0.63 -9.53 0.86
C LEU A 14 -0.17 -8.41 1.54
N VAL A 15 0.24 -7.98 2.73
CA VAL A 15 -0.35 -6.84 3.44
C VAL A 15 -0.13 -5.55 2.63
N ASN A 16 1.07 -5.34 2.07
CA ASN A 16 1.36 -4.22 1.18
C ASN A 16 0.45 -4.26 -0.06
N ALA A 17 0.36 -5.42 -0.72
CA ALA A 17 -0.51 -5.60 -1.88
C ALA A 17 -1.98 -5.29 -1.56
N PHE A 18 -2.46 -5.68 -0.38
CA PHE A 18 -3.82 -5.34 0.08
C PHE A 18 -4.05 -3.83 0.13
N PHE A 19 -3.13 -3.05 0.72
CA PHE A 19 -3.28 -1.59 0.79
C PHE A 19 -3.14 -0.94 -0.58
N VAL A 20 -2.24 -1.42 -1.42
CA VAL A 20 -2.10 -0.94 -2.81
C VAL A 20 -3.38 -1.19 -3.60
N ILE A 21 -4.01 -2.37 -3.46
CA ILE A 21 -5.31 -2.67 -4.07
C ILE A 21 -6.37 -1.71 -3.54
N ALA A 22 -6.41 -1.46 -2.23
CA ALA A 22 -7.39 -0.57 -1.62
C ALA A 22 -7.27 0.87 -2.14
N GLU A 23 -6.07 1.42 -2.17
CA GLU A 23 -5.80 2.75 -2.70
C GLU A 23 -6.22 2.84 -4.18
N TYR A 24 -5.73 1.94 -5.02
CA TYR A 24 -6.02 1.99 -6.46
C TYR A 24 -7.50 1.70 -6.76
N ALA A 25 -8.14 0.82 -6.00
CA ALA A 25 -9.56 0.51 -6.20
C ALA A 25 -10.41 1.74 -5.89
N LEU A 26 -10.12 2.49 -4.82
CA LEU A 26 -10.83 3.72 -4.50
C LEU A 26 -10.60 4.81 -5.56
N VAL A 27 -9.35 5.01 -5.98
CA VAL A 27 -8.99 6.05 -6.97
C VAL A 27 -9.56 5.75 -8.36
N ARG A 28 -9.64 4.47 -8.76
CA ARG A 28 -10.08 4.06 -10.10
C ARG A 28 -11.56 3.73 -10.18
N SER A 29 -12.23 3.51 -9.06
CA SER A 29 -13.67 3.18 -9.05
C SER A 29 -14.52 4.34 -9.50
N ARG A 30 -15.52 4.04 -10.32
CA ARG A 30 -16.52 5.04 -10.72
C ARG A 30 -17.73 4.97 -9.79
N LYS A 31 -18.01 6.06 -9.08
CA LYS A 31 -19.15 6.18 -8.15
C LYS A 31 -20.49 5.74 -8.77
N PRO A 32 -20.87 6.14 -10.00
CA PRO A 32 -22.14 5.68 -10.60
C PRO A 32 -22.24 4.16 -10.77
N ARG A 33 -21.11 3.49 -11.07
CA ARG A 33 -21.08 2.03 -11.22
C ARG A 33 -21.29 1.33 -9.88
N LEU A 34 -20.71 1.87 -8.81
CA LEU A 34 -20.92 1.38 -7.45
C LEU A 34 -22.35 1.64 -6.95
N GLU A 35 -22.97 2.75 -7.34
CA GLU A 35 -24.38 3.04 -7.08
C GLU A 35 -25.28 1.98 -7.72
N THR A 36 -25.08 1.66 -9.00
CA THR A 36 -25.77 0.54 -9.66
C THR A 36 -25.57 -0.78 -8.90
N MET A 37 -24.34 -1.09 -8.49
CA MET A 37 -24.06 -2.31 -7.71
C MET A 37 -24.76 -2.30 -6.34
N ALA A 38 -24.94 -1.13 -5.72
CA ALA A 38 -25.67 -0.99 -4.47
C ALA A 38 -27.18 -1.21 -4.64
N GLU A 39 -27.75 -0.75 -5.76
CA GLU A 39 -29.13 -1.02 -6.16
C GLU A 39 -29.36 -2.50 -6.47
N GLU A 40 -28.38 -3.16 -7.10
CA GLU A 40 -28.35 -4.62 -7.31
C GLU A 40 -28.16 -5.43 -6.00
N GLY A 41 -28.06 -4.77 -4.85
CA GLY A 41 -27.89 -5.42 -3.54
C GLY A 41 -26.51 -6.02 -3.30
N LYS A 42 -25.47 -5.62 -4.07
CA LYS A 42 -24.10 -6.09 -3.86
C LYS A 42 -23.58 -5.58 -2.51
N ARG A 43 -23.26 -6.52 -1.62
CA ARG A 43 -22.67 -6.21 -0.31
C ARG A 43 -21.39 -5.38 -0.46
N GLY A 44 -21.25 -4.37 0.40
CA GLY A 44 -20.09 -3.49 0.45
C GLY A 44 -20.15 -2.28 -0.50
N ALA A 45 -21.04 -2.28 -1.50
CA ALA A 45 -21.10 -1.20 -2.50
C ALA A 45 -21.46 0.17 -1.87
N ARG A 46 -22.48 0.22 -1.00
CA ARG A 46 -22.83 1.44 -0.24
C ARG A 46 -21.69 1.96 0.63
N LEU A 47 -20.89 1.06 1.20
CA LEU A 47 -19.75 1.46 2.01
C LEU A 47 -18.64 2.01 1.13
N ALA A 48 -18.33 1.36 0.01
CA ALA A 48 -17.34 1.85 -0.96
C ALA A 48 -17.71 3.24 -1.50
N ILE A 49 -19.00 3.51 -1.77
CA ILE A 49 -19.47 4.85 -2.15
C ILE A 49 -19.11 5.88 -1.08
N ARG A 50 -19.45 5.60 0.19
CA ARG A 50 -19.09 6.49 1.30
C ARG A 50 -17.57 6.69 1.45
N GLN A 51 -16.78 5.66 1.16
CA GLN A 51 -15.32 5.76 1.21
C GLN A 51 -14.76 6.63 0.09
N ILE A 52 -15.41 6.66 -1.07
CA ILE A 52 -15.06 7.56 -2.16
C ILE A 52 -15.45 9.01 -1.81
N ASP A 53 -16.55 9.21 -1.08
CA ASP A 53 -16.93 10.55 -0.60
C ASP A 53 -15.88 11.13 0.37
N ASP A 54 -15.27 10.28 1.20
CA ASP A 54 -14.19 10.65 2.15
C ASP A 54 -12.80 10.17 1.67
N ILE A 55 -12.52 10.20 0.37
CA ILE A 55 -11.37 9.48 -0.23
C ILE A 55 -10.01 9.86 0.36
N GLY A 56 -9.82 11.14 0.74
CA GLY A 56 -8.56 11.63 1.30
C GLY A 56 -8.11 10.88 2.55
N ASP A 57 -9.02 10.64 3.49
CA ASP A 57 -8.74 9.90 4.72
C ASP A 57 -8.35 8.44 4.43
N TYR A 58 -8.99 7.83 3.44
CA TYR A 58 -8.74 6.44 3.09
C TYR A 58 -7.43 6.28 2.30
N ILE A 59 -7.05 7.25 1.46
CA ILE A 59 -5.73 7.29 0.81
C ILE A 59 -4.64 7.45 1.87
N ALA A 60 -4.81 8.38 2.82
CA ALA A 60 -3.86 8.56 3.92
C ALA A 60 -3.70 7.29 4.75
N ALA A 61 -4.81 6.61 5.06
CA ALA A 61 -4.79 5.33 5.74
C ALA A 61 -4.02 4.25 4.94
N CYS A 62 -4.28 4.12 3.64
CA CYS A 62 -3.53 3.21 2.78
C CYS A 62 -2.03 3.48 2.84
N GLN A 63 -1.61 4.75 2.77
CA GLN A 63 -0.19 5.08 2.76
C GLN A 63 0.53 4.77 4.06
N VAL A 64 -0.14 4.91 5.21
CA VAL A 64 0.39 4.41 6.49
C VAL A 64 0.62 2.91 6.42
N GLY A 65 -0.34 2.16 5.88
CA GLY A 65 -0.24 0.71 5.72
C GLY A 65 0.90 0.29 4.78
N ILE A 66 1.01 0.92 3.61
CA ILE A 66 2.04 0.67 2.60
C ILE A 66 3.43 0.96 3.18
N THR A 67 3.57 2.10 3.85
CA THR A 67 4.85 2.51 4.47
C THR A 67 5.26 1.53 5.56
N ALA A 68 4.35 1.20 6.48
CA ALA A 68 4.64 0.26 7.56
C ALA A 68 5.01 -1.15 7.04
N ALA A 69 4.28 -1.63 6.02
CA ALA A 69 4.58 -2.91 5.39
C ALA A 69 5.95 -2.87 4.69
N SER A 70 6.26 -1.81 3.94
CA SER A 70 7.52 -1.66 3.21
C SER A 70 8.73 -1.59 4.15
N ILE A 71 8.63 -0.85 5.26
CA ILE A 71 9.68 -0.81 6.30
C ILE A 71 9.87 -2.21 6.90
N GLY A 72 8.78 -2.91 7.21
CA GLY A 72 8.84 -4.28 7.75
C GLY A 72 9.48 -5.27 6.78
N ILE A 73 9.19 -5.15 5.48
CA ILE A 73 9.76 -6.01 4.43
C ILE A 73 11.27 -5.79 4.32
N GLY A 74 11.75 -4.54 4.33
CA GLY A 74 13.19 -4.26 4.35
C GLY A 74 13.85 -4.83 5.61
N ALA A 75 13.29 -4.51 6.77
CA ALA A 75 13.85 -4.90 8.07
C ALA A 75 13.90 -6.43 8.30
N LEU A 76 12.93 -7.18 7.79
CA LEU A 76 12.85 -8.63 7.98
C LEU A 76 13.39 -9.41 6.77
N GLY A 77 13.15 -8.91 5.57
CA GLY A 77 13.50 -9.57 4.32
C GLY A 77 15.00 -9.62 4.14
N GLU A 78 15.68 -8.47 4.23
CA GLU A 78 17.11 -8.36 3.95
C GLU A 78 17.94 -9.33 4.78
N PRO A 79 17.81 -9.34 6.13
CA PRO A 79 18.58 -10.28 6.93
C PRO A 79 18.18 -11.72 6.66
N ALA A 80 16.89 -12.00 6.37
CA ALA A 80 16.44 -13.35 6.08
C ALA A 80 17.07 -13.92 4.80
N LEU A 81 17.17 -13.10 3.75
CA LEU A 81 17.70 -13.53 2.46
C LEU A 81 19.24 -13.48 2.43
N ALA A 82 19.87 -12.47 3.05
CA ALA A 82 21.32 -12.39 3.13
C ALA A 82 21.94 -13.61 3.85
N HIS A 83 21.32 -14.07 4.95
CA HIS A 83 21.78 -15.26 5.69
C HIS A 83 21.53 -16.60 4.95
N VAL A 84 20.76 -16.58 3.87
CA VAL A 84 20.59 -17.73 2.96
C VAL A 84 21.63 -17.69 1.85
N LEU A 85 21.98 -16.49 1.37
CA LEU A 85 22.96 -16.27 0.30
C LEU A 85 24.42 -16.39 0.76
N GLU A 86 24.73 -15.96 1.98
CA GLU A 86 26.09 -15.94 2.54
C GLU A 86 26.84 -17.30 2.45
N PRO A 87 26.27 -18.45 2.85
CA PRO A 87 26.97 -19.73 2.72
C PRO A 87 27.15 -20.20 1.26
N LEU A 88 26.29 -19.73 0.34
CA LEU A 88 26.38 -20.04 -1.09
C LEU A 88 27.52 -19.24 -1.77
N LEU A 89 27.82 -18.04 -1.25
CA LEU A 89 28.86 -17.15 -1.78
C LEU A 89 30.20 -17.28 -1.05
N GLY A 90 30.19 -17.76 0.20
CA GLY A 90 31.38 -17.87 1.06
C GLY A 90 32.46 -18.85 0.56
N HIS A 91 32.14 -19.72 -0.40
CA HIS A 91 33.12 -20.62 -1.03
C HIS A 91 33.94 -19.96 -2.14
N ALA A 92 33.52 -18.78 -2.64
CA ALA A 92 34.14 -18.10 -3.79
C ALA A 92 34.87 -16.80 -3.43
N LEU A 93 34.54 -16.17 -2.28
CA LEU A 93 35.04 -14.86 -1.88
C LEU A 93 35.47 -14.84 -0.40
N GLY A 94 36.43 -13.97 -0.04
CA GLY A 94 36.79 -13.75 1.37
C GLY A 94 35.60 -13.25 2.20
N HIS A 95 35.59 -13.54 3.51
CA HIS A 95 34.43 -13.38 4.40
C HIS A 95 33.74 -12.00 4.30
N VAL A 96 34.51 -10.90 4.34
CA VAL A 96 33.98 -9.52 4.24
C VAL A 96 33.33 -9.24 2.88
N ALA A 97 33.91 -9.75 1.80
CA ALA A 97 33.35 -9.60 0.46
C ALA A 97 32.07 -10.43 0.30
N SER A 98 32.04 -11.65 0.85
CA SER A 98 30.85 -12.52 0.83
C SER A 98 29.66 -11.86 1.53
N VAL A 99 29.86 -11.29 2.73
CA VAL A 99 28.80 -10.62 3.49
C VAL A 99 28.26 -9.42 2.71
N THR A 100 29.14 -8.54 2.23
CA THR A 100 28.74 -7.33 1.48
C THR A 100 27.95 -7.68 0.22
N VAL A 101 28.43 -8.62 -0.57
CA VAL A 101 27.76 -9.05 -1.82
C VAL A 101 26.42 -9.72 -1.51
N SER A 102 26.34 -10.53 -0.46
CA SER A 102 25.09 -11.18 -0.04
C SER A 102 24.01 -10.18 0.35
N VAL A 103 24.38 -9.13 1.09
CA VAL A 103 23.45 -8.04 1.47
C VAL A 103 22.96 -7.29 0.24
N ILE A 104 23.85 -6.92 -0.68
CA ILE A 104 23.49 -6.19 -1.91
C ILE A 104 22.53 -7.02 -2.78
N ILE A 105 22.83 -8.31 -2.97
CA ILE A 105 21.97 -9.21 -3.76
C ILE A 105 20.63 -9.42 -3.05
N ALA A 106 20.64 -9.64 -1.73
CA ALA A 106 19.41 -9.78 -0.95
C ALA A 106 18.52 -8.55 -1.09
N TYR A 107 19.08 -7.35 -0.90
CA TYR A 107 18.37 -6.08 -1.05
C TYR A 107 17.73 -5.94 -2.44
N MET A 108 18.48 -6.19 -3.50
CA MET A 108 17.97 -6.12 -4.88
C MET A 108 16.83 -7.13 -5.10
N LEU A 109 17.00 -8.38 -4.67
CA LEU A 109 15.99 -9.42 -4.87
C LEU A 109 14.70 -9.10 -4.12
N ILE A 110 14.79 -8.61 -2.88
CA ILE A 110 13.63 -8.23 -2.09
C ILE A 110 12.94 -7.03 -2.69
N THR A 111 13.70 -6.01 -3.08
CA THR A 111 13.16 -4.79 -3.70
C THR A 111 12.39 -5.12 -4.97
N VAL A 112 12.97 -5.94 -5.87
CA VAL A 112 12.30 -6.35 -7.11
C VAL A 112 11.06 -7.20 -6.80
N THR A 113 11.17 -8.15 -5.86
CA THR A 113 10.07 -9.05 -5.49
C THR A 113 8.90 -8.26 -4.89
N GLN A 114 9.17 -7.37 -3.94
CA GLN A 114 8.15 -6.52 -3.30
C GLN A 114 7.57 -5.52 -4.28
N SER A 115 8.37 -4.90 -5.16
CA SER A 115 7.86 -3.98 -6.17
C SER A 115 6.93 -4.69 -7.16
N ILE A 116 7.30 -5.88 -7.65
CA ILE A 116 6.46 -6.63 -8.58
C ILE A 116 5.18 -7.16 -7.90
N ILE A 117 5.34 -7.94 -6.82
CA ILE A 117 4.24 -8.67 -6.19
C ILE A 117 3.40 -7.76 -5.29
N GLY A 118 4.08 -6.86 -4.57
CA GLY A 118 3.46 -5.96 -3.61
C GLY A 118 2.84 -4.71 -4.23
N GLU A 119 3.24 -4.33 -5.44
CA GLU A 119 2.83 -3.05 -6.03
C GLU A 119 2.37 -3.13 -7.48
N ILE A 120 3.22 -3.52 -8.42
CA ILE A 120 2.92 -3.45 -9.86
C ILE A 120 1.79 -4.40 -10.25
N VAL A 121 1.90 -5.69 -9.90
CA VAL A 121 0.88 -6.70 -10.22
C VAL A 121 -0.47 -6.34 -9.59
N PRO A 122 -0.55 -5.99 -8.29
CA PRO A 122 -1.80 -5.55 -7.68
C PRO A 122 -2.43 -4.33 -8.35
N LYS A 123 -1.64 -3.32 -8.73
CA LYS A 123 -2.14 -2.12 -9.45
C LYS A 123 -2.74 -2.50 -10.79
N LEU A 124 -2.02 -3.27 -11.60
CA LEU A 124 -2.49 -3.70 -12.92
C LEU A 124 -3.75 -4.56 -12.84
N TYR A 125 -3.83 -5.44 -11.85
CA TYR A 125 -5.03 -6.24 -11.59
C TYR A 125 -6.22 -5.37 -11.18
N THR A 126 -5.98 -4.39 -10.32
CA THR A 126 -7.02 -3.51 -9.77
C THR A 126 -7.64 -2.61 -10.83
N ILE A 127 -6.87 -2.14 -11.81
CA ILE A 127 -7.38 -1.30 -12.91
C ILE A 127 -8.57 -1.95 -13.64
N GLN A 128 -8.58 -3.29 -13.76
CA GLN A 128 -9.63 -4.03 -14.46
C GLN A 128 -10.81 -4.42 -13.55
N HIS A 129 -10.64 -4.35 -12.23
CA HIS A 129 -11.60 -4.88 -11.25
C HIS A 129 -11.92 -3.87 -10.13
N ALA A 130 -11.71 -2.58 -10.38
CA ALA A 130 -11.68 -1.54 -9.35
C ALA A 130 -12.94 -1.54 -8.48
N GLU A 131 -14.13 -1.51 -9.07
CA GLU A 131 -15.38 -1.40 -8.32
C GLU A 131 -15.70 -2.68 -7.51
N ASP A 132 -15.39 -3.85 -8.07
CA ASP A 132 -15.60 -5.12 -7.37
C ASP A 132 -14.62 -5.30 -6.21
N LEU A 133 -13.37 -4.86 -6.39
CA LEU A 133 -12.38 -4.85 -5.32
C LEU A 133 -12.76 -3.84 -4.25
N ALA A 134 -13.11 -2.60 -4.62
CA ALA A 134 -13.51 -1.53 -3.71
C ALA A 134 -14.64 -2.00 -2.78
N ARG A 135 -15.72 -2.62 -3.30
CA ARG A 135 -16.79 -3.13 -2.43
C ARG A 135 -16.35 -4.27 -1.51
N ARG A 136 -15.45 -5.15 -1.95
CA ARG A 136 -14.99 -6.31 -1.17
C ARG A 136 -14.10 -5.87 -0.02
N ILE A 137 -13.21 -4.92 -0.28
CA ILE A 137 -12.25 -4.40 0.69
C ILE A 137 -12.80 -3.25 1.54
N ALA A 138 -13.99 -2.75 1.21
CA ALA A 138 -14.59 -1.62 1.92
C ALA A 138 -14.66 -1.83 3.44
N ARG A 139 -15.13 -3.00 3.89
CA ARG A 139 -15.24 -3.32 5.33
C ARG A 139 -13.90 -3.40 6.06
N PRO A 140 -12.91 -4.22 5.60
CA PRO A 140 -11.62 -4.26 6.27
C PRO A 140 -10.93 -2.89 6.25
N MET A 141 -11.11 -2.12 5.17
CA MET A 141 -10.57 -0.77 5.08
C MET A 141 -11.22 0.21 6.06
N GLN A 142 -12.53 0.11 6.28
CA GLN A 142 -13.23 0.93 7.28
C GLN A 142 -12.74 0.63 8.70
N PHE A 143 -12.52 -0.64 9.02
CA PHE A 143 -11.93 -1.03 10.30
C PHE A 143 -10.51 -0.49 10.46
N PHE A 144 -9.68 -0.63 9.43
CA PHE A 144 -8.31 -0.11 9.45
C PHE A 144 -8.27 1.40 9.66
N ARG A 145 -9.08 2.17 8.92
CA ARG A 145 -9.22 3.62 9.10
C ARG A 145 -9.58 3.96 10.55
N TRP A 146 -10.56 3.27 11.13
CA TRP A 146 -10.97 3.50 12.52
C TRP A 146 -9.82 3.23 13.51
N LEU A 147 -9.09 2.13 13.33
CA LEU A 147 -7.96 1.76 14.18
C LEU A 147 -6.81 2.77 14.10
N PHE A 148 -6.51 3.28 12.90
CA PHE A 148 -5.39 4.21 12.66
C PHE A 148 -5.81 5.68 12.60
N THR A 149 -7.06 6.00 12.95
CA THR A 149 -7.57 7.38 12.98
C THR A 149 -6.63 8.37 13.70
N PRO A 150 -6.05 8.09 14.90
CA PRO A 150 -5.18 9.07 15.54
C PRO A 150 -3.91 9.37 14.72
N PHE A 151 -3.36 8.37 14.02
CA PHE A 151 -2.20 8.55 13.14
C PHE A 151 -2.58 9.30 11.86
N ILE A 152 -3.74 8.99 11.28
CA ILE A 152 -4.24 9.64 10.07
C ILE A 152 -4.47 11.13 10.32
N VAL A 153 -5.13 11.49 11.44
CA VAL A 153 -5.36 12.89 11.82
C VAL A 153 -4.04 13.65 11.98
N LEU A 154 -3.02 13.03 12.58
CA LEU A 154 -1.70 13.63 12.72
C LEU A 154 -1.05 13.90 11.36
N LEU A 155 -1.09 12.92 10.44
CA LEU A 155 -0.50 13.05 9.11
C LEU A 155 -1.25 14.04 8.22
N ASN A 156 -2.59 14.05 8.27
CA ASN A 156 -3.40 15.04 7.57
C ASN A 156 -3.08 16.45 8.08
N SER A 157 -3.03 16.64 9.41
CA SER A 157 -2.69 17.94 10.01
C SER A 157 -1.30 18.43 9.58
N ALA A 158 -0.32 17.53 9.51
CA ALA A 158 1.02 17.85 9.02
C ALA A 158 1.00 18.21 7.52
N SER A 159 0.25 17.47 6.71
CA SER A 159 0.13 17.70 5.27
C SER A 159 -0.57 19.02 4.96
N GLU A 160 -1.67 19.33 5.65
CA GLU A 160 -2.37 20.62 5.58
C GLU A 160 -1.47 21.78 5.98
N SER A 161 -0.65 21.61 7.03
CA SER A 161 0.30 22.63 7.47
C SER A 161 1.34 22.92 6.38
N ILE A 162 1.88 21.87 5.73
CA ILE A 162 2.82 22.02 4.62
C ILE A 162 2.13 22.70 3.42
N LEU A 163 0.91 22.30 3.06
CA LEU A 163 0.16 22.92 1.96
C LEU A 163 -0.10 24.41 2.20
N ARG A 164 -0.47 24.79 3.43
CA ARG A 164 -0.64 26.20 3.82
C ARG A 164 0.68 26.98 3.73
N LEU A 165 1.80 26.37 4.09
CA LEU A 165 3.14 26.98 3.91
C LEU A 165 3.50 27.18 2.43
N LEU A 166 3.03 26.29 1.56
CA LEU A 166 3.16 26.41 0.11
C LEU A 166 2.11 27.34 -0.52
N GLY A 167 1.26 27.98 0.27
CA GLY A 167 0.22 28.92 -0.20
C GLY A 167 -1.00 28.26 -0.82
N THR A 168 -1.19 26.95 -0.60
CA THR A 168 -2.38 26.21 -1.05
C THR A 168 -3.37 26.06 0.10
N ASP A 169 -4.64 26.38 -0.13
CA ASP A 169 -5.70 26.10 0.85
C ASP A 169 -6.15 24.63 0.71
N PRO A 170 -5.88 23.76 1.69
CA PRO A 170 -6.28 22.36 1.64
C PRO A 170 -7.80 22.14 1.67
N ASN A 171 -8.60 23.17 1.99
CA ASN A 171 -10.06 23.11 2.03
C ASN A 171 -10.73 23.83 0.84
N ALA A 172 -9.97 24.34 -0.13
CA ALA A 172 -10.56 24.94 -1.32
C ALA A 172 -11.24 23.86 -2.18
N GLU A 173 -12.49 24.10 -2.57
CA GLU A 173 -13.17 23.23 -3.54
C GLU A 173 -12.40 23.25 -4.88
N PRO A 174 -12.29 22.11 -5.59
CA PRO A 174 -11.66 22.09 -6.90
C PRO A 174 -12.40 23.07 -7.81
N GLU A 175 -11.72 24.11 -8.28
CA GLU A 175 -12.29 25.04 -9.25
C GLU A 175 -12.73 24.23 -10.47
N GLY A 176 -14.05 24.16 -10.67
CA GLY A 176 -14.66 23.55 -11.82
C GLY A 176 -14.19 24.25 -13.08
N GLY A 177 -13.24 23.64 -13.78
CA GLY A 177 -12.88 24.03 -15.14
C GLY A 177 -14.05 23.76 -16.07
N THR A 178 -14.94 24.73 -16.24
CA THR A 178 -15.73 24.88 -17.46
C THR A 178 -14.77 25.25 -18.59
N PRO A 179 -14.64 24.45 -19.65
CA PRO A 179 -14.10 24.95 -20.90
C PRO A 179 -15.20 25.81 -21.53
N ASP A 180 -15.01 27.12 -21.47
CA ASP A 180 -15.66 28.08 -22.38
C ASP A 180 -15.13 27.88 -23.82
#